data_AF-A0A9R1PZS8-F1
#
_entry.id   AF-A0A9R1PZS8-F1
#
_cell.length_a   1.000
_cell.length_b   1.000
_cell.length_c   1.000
_cell.angle_alpha   90.00
_cell.angle_beta   90.00
_cell.angle_gamma   90.00
#
_symmetry.space_group_name_H-M   'P 1'
#
loop_
_entity.id
_entity.type
_entity.pdbx_description
1 polymer ?
#
loop_
_entity_poly.entity_id
_entity_poly.type
_entity_poly.pdbx_seq_one_letter_code
_entity_poly.pdbx_strand_id
1 'polypeptide(L)'
;MRIWKALTFDTHIDNNFTVIKSLLAPTNLGEDVCDVCIKQHGGCLASFTEQLLSIKLNRSQMDAIESVISAVQCGHVNLMKLIWGPPGTGKTKTLSALLWVLARLKCRTLTCAPTNVSVIGVCTRFLKKMKNFSEIIDENGLPFSFGDILLFGSRSNMDITEDLQEVYLDFRVDELAECFSSSSGWNYRIASMVSFFEDSVSRYDMLLEDDGKIDPVCFLDFIKKQFDATAIALKRCVMSLWVHLPGRCFSHDSVINISMLLNMLEKFSTLLCKADLTDESLKRGLGCLSTVNSVCVKSISSLEKELDGARSTCLKLLKDLLHSLNLPTGVDKNWVKNYCIRNATLLFCTTSSSYHLHDMNIAPLDVLIVDEAAQVRECELVISLRLHLLKHVVLVGDDCQLSAMVKSKVCKEAGFGTSLFGRLIALKVEKHLLNIPYRMNPCISLFPNAQFYERKILDGSSVLSPSYNKDYTCLPFGSYTFINVTDGREDKEGTGNSRRNMVEVAIVLHLIHTIFKCHS
;
A
#
# COMPACT_ATOMS: atom_id res chain seq x y z
N MET A 1 2.59 28.71 -2.71
CA MET A 1 1.12 28.65 -2.93
C MET A 1 0.42 27.64 -2.02
N ARG A 2 0.76 26.33 -2.03
CA ARG A 2 0.04 25.31 -1.21
C ARG A 2 0.02 25.62 0.30
N ILE A 3 1.16 25.99 0.89
CA ILE A 3 1.24 26.39 2.31
C ILE A 3 0.30 27.57 2.62
N TRP A 4 0.41 28.65 1.84
CA TRP A 4 -0.43 29.83 2.01
C TRP A 4 -1.91 29.51 1.86
N LYS A 5 -2.28 28.71 0.86
CA LYS A 5 -3.65 28.25 0.67
C LYS A 5 -4.13 27.41 1.86
N ALA A 6 -3.37 26.44 2.35
CA ALA A 6 -3.77 25.63 3.52
C ALA A 6 -3.97 26.47 4.81
N LEU A 7 -3.19 27.54 4.98
CA LEU A 7 -3.35 28.50 6.07
C LEU A 7 -4.60 29.39 5.92
N THR A 8 -4.96 29.71 4.67
CA THR A 8 -6.09 30.61 4.33
C THR A 8 -7.35 29.86 3.92
N PHE A 9 -7.31 28.52 3.86
CA PHE A 9 -8.41 27.66 3.47
C PHE A 9 -9.49 27.72 4.55
N ASP A 10 -10.52 28.50 4.26
CA ASP A 10 -11.80 28.65 4.94
C ASP A 10 -11.77 29.03 6.44
N THR A 11 -12.02 30.33 6.67
CA THR A 11 -12.29 30.96 7.97
C THR A 11 -13.64 30.55 8.59
N HIS A 12 -14.45 29.72 7.91
CA HIS A 12 -15.72 29.21 8.43
C HIS A 12 -15.63 27.81 9.05
N ILE A 13 -14.47 27.15 8.97
CA ILE A 13 -14.20 25.82 9.56
C ILE A 13 -13.19 26.01 10.71
N ASP A 14 -13.60 26.78 11.72
CA ASP A 14 -12.80 27.10 12.92
C ASP A 14 -12.48 25.88 13.82
N ASN A 15 -13.03 24.70 13.47
CA ASN A 15 -12.98 23.49 14.29
C ASN A 15 -11.80 22.55 13.97
N ASN A 16 -11.02 22.76 12.90
CA ASN A 16 -9.86 21.90 12.58
C ASN A 16 -8.56 22.32 13.28
N PHE A 17 -8.60 23.36 14.10
CA PHE A 17 -7.44 23.78 14.85
C PHE A 17 -7.21 22.96 16.11
N THR A 18 -7.99 21.94 16.45
CA THR A 18 -7.90 21.31 17.77
C THR A 18 -6.52 20.71 18.07
N VAL A 19 -5.85 20.07 17.10
CA VAL A 19 -4.46 19.58 17.25
C VAL A 19 -3.46 20.74 17.32
N ILE A 20 -3.66 21.80 16.52
CA ILE A 20 -2.77 22.97 16.54
C ILE A 20 -2.98 23.78 17.84
N LYS A 21 -4.21 23.89 18.34
CA LYS A 21 -4.58 24.54 19.60
C LYS A 21 -4.04 23.74 20.79
N SER A 22 -4.11 22.41 20.75
CA SER A 22 -3.49 21.58 21.78
C SER A 22 -1.96 21.70 21.78
N LEU A 23 -1.32 21.83 20.61
CA LEU A 23 0.11 22.17 20.50
C LEU A 23 0.47 23.56 21.04
N LEU A 24 -0.44 24.53 20.94
CA LEU A 24 -0.23 25.89 21.41
C LEU A 24 -0.58 26.06 22.91
N ALA A 25 -1.27 25.09 23.50
CA ALA A 25 -1.62 25.07 24.92
C ALA A 25 -0.52 24.35 25.73
N PRO A 26 0.28 25.06 26.55
CA PRO A 26 1.44 24.50 27.25
C PRO A 26 1.11 23.37 28.25
N THR A 27 -0.14 23.27 28.69
CA THR A 27 -0.55 22.39 29.80
C THR A 27 -0.69 20.92 29.42
N ASN A 28 -0.75 20.58 28.13
CA ASN A 28 -1.06 19.21 27.68
C ASN A 28 0.05 18.54 26.86
N LEU A 29 1.25 19.14 26.79
CA LEU A 29 2.38 18.64 25.99
C LEU A 29 3.18 17.50 26.66
N GLY A 30 2.69 16.94 27.77
CA GLY A 30 3.41 15.92 28.54
C GLY A 30 2.58 14.95 29.38
N GLU A 31 1.24 14.96 29.29
CA GLU A 31 0.44 13.87 29.86
C GLU A 31 0.28 12.78 28.79
N ASP A 32 1.15 11.78 28.88
CA ASP A 32 1.26 10.69 27.91
C ASP A 32 0.05 9.72 27.97
N VAL A 33 -0.82 9.91 28.97
CA VAL A 33 -1.89 9.00 29.36
C VAL A 33 -3.15 9.81 29.70
N CYS A 34 -4.31 9.33 29.23
CA CYS A 34 -5.59 9.90 29.61
C CYS A 34 -6.02 9.39 31.00
N ASP A 35 -6.13 10.29 31.97
CA ASP A 35 -6.55 9.98 33.36
C ASP A 35 -7.87 9.22 33.47
N VAL A 36 -8.77 9.41 32.49
CA VAL A 36 -10.07 8.72 32.42
C VAL A 36 -9.90 7.26 31.99
N CYS A 37 -9.00 7.00 31.03
CA CYS A 37 -8.81 5.67 30.43
C CYS A 37 -7.96 4.73 31.31
N ILE A 38 -7.17 5.24 32.26
CA ILE A 38 -6.35 4.45 33.20
C ILE A 38 -7.16 3.36 33.92
N LYS A 39 -8.47 3.57 34.10
CA LYS A 39 -9.36 2.67 34.87
C LYS A 39 -9.96 1.50 34.07
N GLN A 40 -9.72 1.39 32.76
CA GLN A 40 -10.43 0.42 31.88
C GLN A 40 -9.54 -0.48 30.99
N HIS A 41 -8.23 -0.56 31.21
CA HIS A 41 -7.35 -1.30 30.29
C HIS A 41 -7.51 -2.84 30.34
N GLY A 42 -8.39 -3.37 29.49
CA GLY A 42 -8.17 -4.64 28.78
C GLY A 42 -7.57 -4.32 27.41
N GLY A 43 -6.29 -4.62 27.21
CA GLY A 43 -5.50 -4.10 26.09
C GLY A 43 -5.95 -4.59 24.72
N CYS A 44 -6.37 -3.68 23.84
CA CYS A 44 -6.70 -4.01 22.45
C CYS A 44 -5.50 -4.58 21.66
N LEU A 45 -4.26 -4.29 22.08
CA LEU A 45 -3.09 -4.91 21.46
C LEU A 45 -3.01 -6.41 21.74
N ALA A 46 -3.64 -6.91 22.82
CA ALA A 46 -3.63 -8.32 23.16
C ALA A 46 -4.21 -9.20 22.04
N SER A 47 -5.20 -8.69 21.29
CA SER A 47 -5.77 -9.41 20.14
C SER A 47 -4.86 -9.44 18.90
N PHE A 48 -3.77 -8.67 18.91
CA PHE A 48 -2.82 -8.55 17.79
C PHE A 48 -1.40 -9.02 18.14
N THR A 49 -1.17 -9.43 19.39
CA THR A 49 0.16 -9.78 19.90
C THR A 49 0.81 -10.90 19.10
N GLU A 50 0.08 -11.97 18.78
CA GLU A 50 0.62 -13.10 18.02
C GLU A 50 1.08 -12.68 16.61
N GLN A 51 0.31 -11.84 15.91
CA GLN A 51 0.69 -11.34 14.60
C GLN A 51 1.88 -10.36 14.70
N LEU A 52 1.91 -9.49 15.72
CA LEU A 52 3.02 -8.57 15.93
C LEU A 52 4.32 -9.29 16.30
N LEU A 53 4.25 -10.42 17.00
CA LEU A 53 5.41 -11.26 17.31
C LEU A 53 6.11 -11.77 16.03
N SER A 54 5.37 -12.06 14.96
CA SER A 54 5.93 -12.48 13.67
C SER A 54 6.88 -11.44 13.04
N ILE A 55 6.70 -10.16 13.38
CA ILE A 55 7.50 -9.04 12.87
C ILE A 55 8.87 -8.96 13.57
N LYS A 56 9.02 -9.64 14.72
CA LYS A 56 10.21 -9.58 15.59
C LYS A 56 10.54 -8.14 16.01
N LEU A 57 9.56 -7.44 16.57
CA LEU A 57 9.76 -6.10 17.14
C LEU A 57 10.46 -6.21 18.49
N ASN A 58 11.32 -5.25 18.82
CA ASN A 58 11.91 -5.16 20.15
C ASN A 58 10.99 -4.37 21.11
N ARG A 59 11.34 -4.36 22.40
CA ARG A 59 10.52 -3.72 23.44
C ARG A 59 10.25 -2.24 23.16
N SER A 60 11.29 -1.45 22.82
CA SER A 60 11.12 -0.02 22.51
C SER A 60 10.18 0.25 21.32
N GLN A 61 10.18 -0.64 20.32
CA GLN A 61 9.29 -0.54 19.17
C GLN A 61 7.85 -0.91 19.55
N MET A 62 7.67 -1.93 20.38
CA MET A 62 6.35 -2.34 20.90
C MET A 62 5.75 -1.27 21.80
N ASP A 63 6.52 -0.72 22.74
CA ASP A 63 6.06 0.34 23.66
C ASP A 63 5.59 1.58 22.88
N ALA A 64 6.32 1.96 21.82
CA ALA A 64 5.93 3.06 20.95
C ALA A 64 4.60 2.80 20.22
N ILE A 65 4.38 1.57 19.75
CA ILE A 65 3.11 1.17 19.10
C ILE A 65 1.98 1.17 20.11
N GLU A 66 2.17 0.55 21.28
CA GLU A 66 1.19 0.48 22.36
C GLU A 66 0.73 1.86 22.82
N SER A 67 1.67 2.79 23.00
CA SER A 67 1.37 4.17 23.36
C SER A 67 0.52 4.87 22.30
N VAL A 68 0.85 4.73 21.01
CA VAL A 68 0.07 5.32 19.92
C VAL A 68 -1.33 4.69 19.84
N ILE A 69 -1.45 3.37 19.89
CA ILE A 69 -2.75 2.70 19.80
C ILE A 69 -3.64 3.07 20.97
N SER A 70 -3.10 3.12 22.18
CA SER A 70 -3.83 3.56 23.38
C SER A 70 -4.33 5.00 23.24
N ALA A 71 -3.51 5.88 22.66
CA ALA A 71 -3.91 7.25 22.37
C ALA A 71 -5.03 7.34 21.33
N VAL A 72 -4.92 6.58 20.22
CA VAL A 72 -5.91 6.59 19.12
C VAL A 72 -7.28 6.05 19.57
N GLN A 73 -7.29 5.12 20.52
CA GLN A 73 -8.52 4.57 21.09
C GLN A 73 -9.15 5.49 22.15
N CYS A 74 -8.39 6.47 22.64
CA CYS A 74 -8.89 7.45 23.58
C CYS A 74 -9.65 8.56 22.85
N GLY A 75 -10.97 8.62 23.03
CA GLY A 75 -11.80 9.71 22.50
C GLY A 75 -11.70 11.03 23.26
N HIS A 76 -10.95 11.07 24.38
CA HIS A 76 -10.93 12.21 25.30
C HIS A 76 -9.82 13.23 25.01
N VAL A 77 -8.74 12.83 24.33
CA VAL A 77 -7.55 13.68 24.15
C VAL A 77 -7.01 13.58 22.73
N ASN A 78 -6.83 14.73 22.08
CA ASN A 78 -6.06 14.82 20.84
C ASN A 78 -4.58 14.88 21.20
N LEU A 79 -3.82 13.86 20.77
CA LEU A 79 -2.44 13.66 21.20
C LEU A 79 -1.47 13.74 20.03
N MET A 80 -0.34 14.38 20.28
CA MET A 80 0.84 14.30 19.43
C MET A 80 1.87 13.39 20.09
N LYS A 81 2.32 12.36 19.37
CA LYS A 81 3.35 11.42 19.84
C LYS A 81 4.61 11.56 18.98
N LEU A 82 5.77 11.52 19.62
CA LEU A 82 7.07 11.53 18.97
C LEU A 82 7.70 10.15 19.02
N ILE A 83 8.04 9.57 17.86
CA ILE A 83 8.88 8.39 17.77
C ILE A 83 10.25 8.84 17.26
N TRP A 84 11.24 8.70 18.11
CA TRP A 84 12.59 9.18 17.87
C TRP A 84 13.55 8.01 17.77
N GLY A 85 14.47 8.01 16.81
CA GLY A 85 15.48 6.97 16.77
C GLY A 85 16.56 7.16 15.71
N PRO A 86 17.82 6.80 15.99
CA PRO A 86 18.93 6.81 15.03
C PRO A 86 18.68 6.03 13.73
N PRO A 87 19.56 6.16 12.72
CA PRO A 87 19.56 5.28 11.56
C PRO A 87 19.65 3.80 11.96
N GLY A 88 18.89 2.94 11.27
CA GLY A 88 18.96 1.49 11.48
C GLY A 88 18.21 0.95 12.71
N THR A 89 17.57 1.80 13.52
CA THR A 89 16.74 1.40 14.68
C THR A 89 15.37 0.83 14.32
N GLY A 90 15.06 0.81 13.02
CA GLY A 90 13.82 0.24 12.52
C GLY A 90 12.61 1.18 12.59
N LYS A 91 12.79 2.51 12.58
CA LYS A 91 11.68 3.50 12.49
C LYS A 91 10.58 3.09 11.50
N THR A 92 10.95 2.82 10.24
CA THR A 92 9.97 2.39 9.24
C THR A 92 9.40 0.99 9.51
N LYS A 93 10.13 0.10 10.18
CA LYS A 93 9.64 -1.22 10.60
C LYS A 93 8.55 -1.07 11.67
N THR A 94 8.80 -0.22 12.67
CA THR A 94 7.80 0.17 13.69
C THR A 94 6.57 0.79 13.04
N LEU A 95 6.78 1.71 12.09
CA LEU A 95 5.70 2.36 11.36
C LEU A 95 4.86 1.37 10.54
N SER A 96 5.48 0.41 9.86
CA SER A 96 4.74 -0.64 9.12
C SER A 96 3.85 -1.48 10.04
N ALA A 97 4.35 -1.84 11.22
CA ALA A 97 3.56 -2.57 12.22
C ALA A 97 2.41 -1.72 12.77
N LEU A 98 2.68 -0.46 13.11
CA LEU A 98 1.67 0.49 13.56
C LEU A 98 0.56 0.67 12.51
N LEU A 99 0.92 0.90 11.26
CA LEU A 99 -0.03 1.05 10.15
C LEU A 99 -0.90 -0.19 9.95
N TRP A 100 -0.33 -1.37 10.15
CA TRP A 100 -1.10 -2.62 10.08
C TRP A 100 -2.14 -2.68 11.19
N VAL A 101 -1.76 -2.38 12.44
CA VAL A 101 -2.72 -2.36 13.57
C VAL A 101 -3.80 -1.30 13.34
N LEU A 102 -3.44 -0.08 12.91
CA LEU A 102 -4.40 0.97 12.60
C LEU A 102 -5.37 0.56 11.49
N ALA A 103 -4.90 -0.14 10.44
CA ALA A 103 -5.78 -0.69 9.40
C ALA A 103 -6.74 -1.75 9.94
N ARG A 104 -6.29 -2.61 10.87
CA ARG A 104 -7.16 -3.60 11.53
C ARG A 104 -8.21 -2.95 12.43
N LEU A 105 -7.86 -1.85 13.07
CA LEU A 105 -8.78 -1.01 13.85
C LEU A 105 -9.68 -0.11 12.98
N LYS A 106 -9.54 -0.18 11.64
CA LYS A 106 -10.26 0.68 10.68
C LYS A 106 -10.03 2.17 10.91
N CYS A 107 -8.90 2.54 11.51
CA CYS A 107 -8.48 3.93 11.66
C CYS A 107 -7.99 4.47 10.32
N ARG A 108 -8.67 5.50 9.82
CA ARG A 108 -8.31 6.15 8.57
C ARG A 108 -7.03 6.97 8.78
N THR A 109 -5.94 6.52 8.19
CA THR A 109 -4.60 7.02 8.48
C THR A 109 -3.98 7.66 7.25
N LEU A 110 -3.50 8.90 7.38
CA LEU A 110 -2.68 9.56 6.38
C LEU A 110 -1.21 9.48 6.79
N THR A 111 -0.39 8.88 5.95
CA THR A 111 1.07 8.83 6.10
C THR A 111 1.73 9.80 5.13
N CYS A 112 2.46 10.76 5.68
CA CYS A 112 3.21 11.75 4.94
C CYS A 112 4.72 11.51 5.07
N ALA A 113 5.48 11.96 4.07
CA ALA A 113 6.93 12.02 4.13
C ALA A 113 7.44 13.28 3.37
N PRO A 114 8.68 13.76 3.61
CA PRO A 114 9.21 14.95 2.97
C PRO A 114 9.41 14.79 1.45
N THR A 115 9.73 13.59 0.98
CA THR A 115 10.08 13.32 -0.43
C THR A 115 9.33 12.12 -0.99
N ASN A 116 9.25 12.05 -2.32
CA ASN A 116 8.68 10.90 -3.03
C ASN A 116 9.43 9.61 -2.69
N VAL A 117 10.76 9.65 -2.59
CA VAL A 117 11.58 8.49 -2.23
C VAL A 117 11.24 7.99 -0.82
N SER A 118 11.06 8.92 0.14
CA SER A 118 10.71 8.56 1.51
C SER A 118 9.32 7.91 1.59
N VAL A 119 8.29 8.51 0.95
CA VAL A 119 6.93 7.95 1.01
C VAL A 119 6.83 6.59 0.29
N ILE A 120 7.49 6.46 -0.87
CA ILE A 120 7.63 5.18 -1.59
C ILE A 120 8.29 4.16 -0.67
N GLY A 121 9.41 4.52 -0.04
CA GLY A 121 10.14 3.64 0.87
C GLY A 121 9.31 3.17 2.09
N VAL A 122 8.41 3.99 2.63
CA VAL A 122 7.48 3.58 3.68
C VAL A 122 6.43 2.62 3.12
N CYS A 123 5.78 3.00 2.02
CA CYS A 123 4.72 2.21 1.39
C CYS A 123 5.22 0.82 0.96
N THR A 124 6.38 0.73 0.30
CA THR A 124 7.00 -0.54 -0.11
C THR A 124 7.27 -1.45 1.08
N ARG A 125 7.85 -0.91 2.17
CA ARG A 125 8.15 -1.72 3.37
C ARG A 125 6.89 -2.19 4.07
N PHE A 126 5.86 -1.36 4.10
CA PHE A 126 4.55 -1.73 4.62
C PHE A 126 3.96 -2.90 3.82
N LEU A 127 3.87 -2.80 2.48
CA LEU A 127 3.34 -3.87 1.64
C LEU A 127 4.13 -5.17 1.73
N LYS A 128 5.47 -5.09 1.76
CA LYS A 128 6.33 -6.27 1.94
C LYS A 128 6.07 -6.98 3.27
N LYS A 129 5.78 -6.23 4.34
CA LYS A 129 5.40 -6.79 5.63
C LYS A 129 3.97 -7.30 5.64
N MET A 130 3.09 -6.66 4.89
CA MET A 130 1.70 -7.07 4.78
C MET A 130 1.54 -8.46 4.17
N LYS A 131 2.34 -8.79 3.16
CA LYS A 131 2.37 -10.14 2.56
C LYS A 131 2.60 -11.23 3.63
N ASN A 132 3.48 -10.98 4.60
CA ASN A 132 3.73 -11.90 5.72
C ASN A 132 2.52 -12.03 6.67
N PHE A 133 1.66 -11.02 6.79
CA PHE A 133 0.43 -11.13 7.60
C PHE A 133 -0.72 -11.78 6.82
N SER A 134 -0.76 -11.63 5.50
CA SER A 134 -1.86 -12.11 4.66
C SER A 134 -1.81 -13.60 4.34
N GLU A 135 -0.64 -14.25 4.41
CA GLU A 135 -0.49 -15.71 4.27
C GLU A 135 -1.34 -16.51 5.29
N ILE A 136 -1.92 -15.84 6.27
CA ILE A 136 -2.72 -16.43 7.35
C ILE A 136 -4.24 -16.35 7.07
N ILE A 137 -4.72 -15.61 6.06
CA ILE A 137 -6.13 -15.12 6.04
C ILE A 137 -6.99 -15.55 4.83
N ASP A 138 -6.46 -16.04 3.70
CA ASP A 138 -7.32 -16.32 2.54
C ASP A 138 -7.79 -17.79 2.45
N GLU A 139 -8.92 -18.09 3.08
CA GLU A 139 -9.64 -19.37 2.94
C GLU A 139 -10.37 -19.51 1.59
N ASN A 140 -10.53 -18.42 0.83
CA ASN A 140 -11.36 -18.38 -0.38
C ASN A 140 -10.56 -18.44 -1.68
N GLY A 141 -9.22 -18.52 -1.61
CA GLY A 141 -8.34 -18.64 -2.77
C GLY A 141 -8.25 -17.39 -3.65
N LEU A 142 -8.70 -16.23 -3.16
CA LEU A 142 -8.56 -14.95 -3.85
C LEU A 142 -7.23 -14.28 -3.46
N PRO A 143 -6.72 -13.31 -4.24
CA PRO A 143 -5.55 -12.55 -3.85
C PRO A 143 -5.90 -11.50 -2.81
N PHE A 144 -4.90 -10.95 -2.12
CA PHE A 144 -5.10 -9.84 -1.20
C PHE A 144 -5.63 -8.59 -1.92
N SER A 145 -6.73 -8.00 -1.42
CA SER A 145 -7.27 -6.76 -1.95
C SER A 145 -6.50 -5.54 -1.45
N PHE A 146 -6.03 -4.69 -2.38
CA PHE A 146 -5.29 -3.47 -2.08
C PHE A 146 -6.17 -2.22 -1.99
N GLY A 147 -7.49 -2.34 -2.13
CA GLY A 147 -8.39 -1.19 -2.24
C GLY A 147 -8.42 -0.28 -1.01
N ASP A 148 -8.06 -0.79 0.16
CA ASP A 148 -7.93 0.01 1.40
C ASP A 148 -6.62 0.82 1.48
N ILE A 149 -5.66 0.59 0.58
CA ILE A 149 -4.33 1.21 0.59
C ILE A 149 -4.18 2.08 -0.65
N LEU A 150 -3.75 3.33 -0.50
CA LEU A 150 -3.62 4.25 -1.62
C LEU A 150 -2.37 5.12 -1.51
N LEU A 151 -1.52 5.08 -2.53
CA LEU A 151 -0.36 5.95 -2.73
C LEU A 151 -0.69 6.99 -3.81
N PHE A 152 -0.49 8.28 -3.52
CA PHE A 152 -0.72 9.34 -4.49
C PHE A 152 0.30 10.48 -4.37
N GLY A 153 0.52 11.17 -5.49
CA GLY A 153 1.37 12.37 -5.56
C GLY A 153 1.67 12.77 -7.01
N SER A 154 2.78 13.46 -7.23
CA SER A 154 3.13 13.97 -8.56
C SER A 154 3.71 12.87 -9.45
N ARG A 155 2.93 12.42 -10.44
CA ARG A 155 3.25 11.36 -11.43
C ARG A 155 4.63 11.53 -12.07
N SER A 156 5.08 12.76 -12.33
CA SER A 156 6.38 13.06 -12.97
C SER A 156 7.61 12.71 -12.12
N ASN A 157 7.45 12.51 -10.80
CA ASN A 157 8.57 12.46 -9.86
C ASN A 157 8.53 11.22 -8.96
N MET A 158 7.61 10.29 -9.18
CA MET A 158 7.51 9.05 -8.42
C MET A 158 7.98 7.89 -9.29
N ASP A 159 9.10 7.28 -8.91
CA ASP A 159 9.59 6.04 -9.52
C ASP A 159 8.80 4.87 -8.95
N ILE A 160 7.65 4.57 -9.56
CA ILE A 160 6.73 3.52 -9.11
C ILE A 160 7.20 2.18 -9.67
N THR A 161 7.68 1.32 -8.79
CA THR A 161 8.01 -0.08 -9.10
C THR A 161 6.75 -0.91 -9.29
N GLU A 162 6.85 -2.05 -9.98
CA GLU A 162 5.75 -3.02 -10.16
C GLU A 162 5.06 -3.40 -8.83
N ASP A 163 5.84 -3.58 -7.76
CA ASP A 163 5.35 -3.87 -6.40
C ASP A 163 4.38 -2.82 -5.81
N LEU A 164 4.34 -1.61 -6.35
CA LEU A 164 3.54 -0.48 -5.87
C LEU A 164 2.43 -0.07 -6.82
N GLN A 165 2.40 -0.65 -8.03
CA GLN A 165 1.49 -0.24 -9.09
C GLN A 165 0.03 -0.37 -8.64
N GLU A 166 -0.32 -1.48 -8.00
CA GLU A 166 -1.67 -1.78 -7.50
C GLU A 166 -2.22 -0.78 -6.46
N VAL A 167 -1.32 -0.12 -5.71
CA VAL A 167 -1.66 0.90 -4.71
C VAL A 167 -1.55 2.31 -5.24
N TYR A 168 -0.94 2.52 -6.41
CA TYR A 168 -0.76 3.84 -6.98
C TYR A 168 -2.06 4.37 -7.59
N LEU A 169 -2.46 5.57 -7.17
CA LEU A 169 -3.76 6.15 -7.50
C LEU A 169 -4.02 6.22 -9.00
N ASP A 170 -3.07 6.72 -9.79
CA ASP A 170 -3.36 6.94 -11.21
C ASP A 170 -3.49 5.61 -11.97
N PHE A 171 -2.70 4.59 -11.60
CA PHE A 171 -2.84 3.24 -12.16
C PHE A 171 -4.21 2.66 -11.80
N ARG A 172 -4.58 2.73 -10.52
CA ARG A 172 -5.88 2.27 -10.03
C ARG A 172 -7.05 2.95 -10.73
N VAL A 173 -6.93 4.26 -11.01
CA VAL A 173 -7.96 5.02 -11.72
C VAL A 173 -8.12 4.52 -13.15
N ASP A 174 -7.01 4.22 -13.83
CA ASP A 174 -7.04 3.70 -15.19
C ASP A 174 -7.73 2.32 -15.24
N GLU A 175 -7.37 1.41 -14.32
CA GLU A 175 -7.96 0.07 -14.18
C GLU A 175 -9.47 0.10 -13.85
N LEU A 176 -9.86 0.88 -12.83
CA LEU A 176 -11.26 0.95 -12.42
C LEU A 176 -12.14 1.71 -13.43
N ALA A 177 -11.60 2.69 -14.16
CA ALA A 177 -12.35 3.37 -15.21
C ALA A 177 -12.72 2.40 -16.35
N GLU A 178 -11.83 1.46 -16.70
CA GLU A 178 -12.18 0.39 -17.65
C GLU A 178 -13.28 -0.51 -17.07
N CYS A 179 -13.15 -0.89 -15.80
CA CYS A 179 -14.13 -1.74 -15.11
C CYS A 179 -15.51 -1.07 -14.97
N PHE A 180 -15.59 0.25 -14.87
CA PHE A 180 -16.88 0.97 -14.79
C PHE A 180 -17.41 1.44 -16.15
N SER A 181 -16.75 1.14 -17.26
CA SER A 181 -17.25 1.47 -18.60
C SER A 181 -18.62 0.84 -18.87
N SER A 182 -19.55 1.60 -19.45
CA SER A 182 -20.88 1.08 -19.81
C SER A 182 -20.85 0.02 -20.92
N SER A 183 -19.86 0.07 -21.82
CA SER A 183 -19.77 -0.80 -23.00
C SER A 183 -18.80 -1.98 -22.82
N SER A 184 -17.95 -1.94 -21.80
CA SER A 184 -16.88 -2.93 -21.61
C SER A 184 -16.57 -3.27 -20.16
N GLY A 185 -17.25 -2.63 -19.21
CA GLY A 185 -17.05 -2.78 -17.78
C GLY A 185 -17.81 -3.97 -17.19
N TRP A 186 -17.80 -4.06 -15.86
CA TRP A 186 -18.25 -5.22 -15.09
C TRP A 186 -19.67 -5.66 -15.43
N ASN A 187 -20.60 -4.71 -15.52
CA ASN A 187 -22.01 -5.00 -15.79
C ASN A 187 -22.18 -5.61 -17.19
N TYR A 188 -21.52 -5.04 -18.19
CA TYR A 188 -21.47 -5.58 -19.55
C TYR A 188 -20.80 -6.95 -19.62
N ARG A 189 -19.67 -7.15 -18.92
CA ARG A 189 -18.95 -8.44 -18.93
C ARG A 189 -19.76 -9.56 -18.29
N ILE A 190 -20.44 -9.30 -17.18
CA ILE A 190 -21.34 -10.27 -16.55
C ILE A 190 -22.51 -10.57 -17.50
N ALA A 191 -23.18 -9.55 -18.04
CA ALA A 191 -24.30 -9.72 -18.97
C ALA A 191 -23.89 -10.49 -20.24
N SER A 192 -22.70 -10.21 -20.79
CA SER A 192 -22.15 -10.91 -21.95
C SER A 192 -21.91 -12.39 -21.66
N MET A 193 -21.44 -12.74 -20.46
CA MET A 193 -21.26 -14.14 -20.06
C MET A 193 -22.59 -14.85 -19.81
N VAL A 194 -23.57 -14.15 -19.22
CA VAL A 194 -24.94 -14.66 -19.09
C VAL A 194 -25.53 -14.99 -20.46
N SER A 195 -25.48 -14.06 -21.40
CA SER A 195 -25.99 -14.27 -22.76
C SER A 195 -25.20 -15.33 -23.54
N PHE A 196 -23.90 -15.54 -23.25
CA PHE A 196 -23.18 -16.70 -23.77
C PHE A 196 -23.81 -18.03 -23.29
N PHE A 197 -24.09 -18.16 -21.99
CA PHE A 197 -24.66 -19.40 -21.44
C PHE A 197 -26.15 -19.62 -21.77
N GLU A 198 -26.87 -18.57 -22.16
CA GLU A 198 -28.30 -18.64 -22.54
C GLU A 198 -28.49 -18.76 -24.06
N ASP A 199 -27.72 -18.02 -24.87
CA ASP A 199 -28.05 -17.79 -26.29
C ASP A 199 -27.00 -18.32 -27.27
N SER A 200 -25.94 -19.00 -26.80
CA SER A 200 -24.81 -19.40 -27.65
C SER A 200 -25.18 -20.33 -28.82
N VAL A 201 -26.18 -21.19 -28.65
CA VAL A 201 -26.70 -22.05 -29.73
C VAL A 201 -27.38 -21.19 -30.80
N SER A 202 -28.32 -20.32 -30.41
CA SER A 202 -29.04 -19.45 -31.33
C SER A 202 -28.12 -18.49 -32.08
N ARG A 203 -27.06 -17.98 -31.43
CA ARG A 203 -26.05 -17.13 -32.08
C ARG A 203 -25.26 -17.87 -33.16
N TYR A 204 -25.01 -19.16 -32.98
CA TYR A 204 -24.35 -19.98 -34.00
C TYR A 204 -25.29 -20.28 -35.17
N ASP A 205 -26.55 -20.58 -34.88
CA ASP A 205 -27.56 -20.83 -35.92
C ASP A 205 -27.74 -19.59 -36.82
N MET A 206 -27.81 -18.39 -36.23
CA MET A 206 -27.83 -17.13 -37.01
C MET A 206 -26.57 -16.92 -37.86
N LEU A 207 -25.39 -17.32 -37.36
CA LEU A 207 -24.14 -17.23 -38.12
C LEU A 207 -24.16 -18.15 -39.35
N LEU A 208 -24.73 -19.35 -39.21
CA LEU A 208 -24.89 -20.28 -40.34
C LEU A 208 -25.86 -19.75 -41.39
N GLU A 209 -26.89 -19.01 -40.99
CA GLU A 209 -27.85 -18.37 -41.91
C GLU A 209 -27.24 -17.19 -42.69
N ASP A 210 -26.27 -16.48 -42.10
CA ASP A 210 -25.67 -15.26 -42.67
C ASP A 210 -24.39 -15.53 -43.49
N ASP A 211 -23.60 -16.56 -43.17
CA ASP A 211 -22.22 -16.65 -43.68
C ASP A 211 -22.08 -17.14 -45.12
N GLY A 212 -23.07 -17.80 -45.74
CA GLY A 212 -23.02 -18.22 -47.18
C GLY A 212 -21.76 -18.99 -47.64
N LYS A 213 -20.87 -19.36 -46.72
CA LYS A 213 -19.55 -19.94 -46.97
C LYS A 213 -19.65 -21.45 -47.19
N ILE A 214 -18.71 -21.94 -48.00
CA ILE A 214 -18.60 -23.34 -48.44
C ILE A 214 -18.13 -24.27 -47.30
N ASP A 215 -17.59 -23.73 -46.20
CA ASP A 215 -17.09 -24.52 -45.06
C ASP A 215 -17.30 -23.77 -43.72
N PRO A 216 -18.39 -24.06 -42.98
CA PRO A 216 -18.70 -23.38 -41.72
C PRO A 216 -17.76 -23.83 -40.59
N VAL A 217 -17.38 -22.89 -39.71
CA VAL A 217 -16.61 -23.19 -38.49
C VAL A 217 -17.40 -24.18 -37.63
N CYS A 218 -16.76 -25.27 -37.19
CA CYS A 218 -17.37 -26.26 -36.30
C CYS A 218 -17.93 -25.61 -35.02
N PHE A 219 -19.09 -26.08 -34.55
CA PHE A 219 -19.79 -25.48 -33.42
C PHE A 219 -18.91 -25.47 -32.16
N LEU A 220 -18.18 -26.56 -31.89
CA LEU A 220 -17.26 -26.65 -30.77
C LEU A 220 -16.19 -25.55 -30.79
N ASP A 221 -15.56 -25.28 -31.94
CA ASP A 221 -14.52 -24.28 -32.08
C ASP A 221 -15.06 -22.85 -31.92
N PHE A 222 -16.26 -22.61 -32.47
CA PHE A 222 -16.98 -21.35 -32.26
C PHE A 222 -17.25 -21.11 -30.77
N ILE A 223 -17.79 -22.11 -30.07
CA ILE A 223 -18.10 -22.02 -28.64
C ILE A 223 -16.84 -21.82 -27.80
N LYS A 224 -15.78 -22.59 -28.05
CA LYS A 224 -14.49 -22.43 -27.35
C LYS A 224 -13.97 -21.00 -27.49
N LYS A 225 -13.90 -20.50 -28.71
CA LYS A 225 -13.39 -19.15 -28.99
C LYS A 225 -14.23 -18.06 -28.32
N GLN A 226 -15.56 -18.16 -28.37
CA GLN A 226 -16.44 -17.20 -27.70
C GLN A 226 -16.35 -17.29 -26.18
N PHE A 227 -16.33 -18.50 -25.63
CA PHE A 227 -16.18 -18.73 -24.21
C PHE A 227 -14.87 -18.15 -23.69
N ASP A 228 -13.73 -18.50 -24.29
CA ASP A 228 -12.42 -18.06 -23.85
C ASP A 228 -12.31 -16.53 -23.86
N ALA A 229 -12.74 -15.89 -24.96
CA ALA A 229 -12.74 -14.43 -25.06
C ALA A 229 -13.61 -13.77 -23.96
N THR A 230 -14.80 -14.32 -23.71
CA THR A 230 -15.75 -13.77 -22.72
C THR A 230 -15.28 -14.04 -21.29
N ALA A 231 -14.77 -15.25 -21.01
CA ALA A 231 -14.27 -15.68 -19.71
C ALA A 231 -13.03 -14.90 -19.29
N ILE A 232 -12.06 -14.73 -20.21
CA ILE A 232 -10.84 -13.96 -19.94
C ILE A 232 -11.21 -12.50 -19.62
N ALA A 233 -12.09 -11.89 -20.41
CA ALA A 233 -12.50 -10.51 -20.19
C ALA A 233 -13.27 -10.32 -18.88
N LEU A 234 -14.16 -11.25 -18.53
CA LEU A 234 -14.88 -11.24 -17.27
C LEU A 234 -13.93 -11.44 -16.08
N LYS A 235 -13.06 -12.46 -16.14
CA LYS A 235 -12.07 -12.76 -15.09
C LYS A 235 -11.19 -11.55 -14.84
N ARG A 236 -10.64 -10.92 -15.89
CA ARG A 236 -9.82 -9.70 -15.76
C ARG A 236 -10.59 -8.58 -15.06
N CYS A 237 -11.83 -8.32 -15.47
CA CYS A 237 -12.66 -7.26 -14.89
C CYS A 237 -12.99 -7.51 -13.42
N VAL A 238 -13.45 -8.71 -13.07
CA VAL A 238 -13.79 -9.07 -11.67
C VAL A 238 -12.55 -9.03 -10.78
N MET A 239 -11.41 -9.51 -11.27
CA MET A 239 -10.15 -9.47 -10.53
C MET A 239 -9.65 -8.04 -10.33
N SER A 240 -9.74 -7.18 -11.35
CA SER A 240 -9.38 -5.76 -11.24
C SER A 240 -10.27 -5.04 -10.23
N LEU A 241 -11.58 -5.28 -10.24
CA LEU A 241 -12.50 -4.78 -9.19
C LEU A 241 -12.08 -5.27 -7.80
N TRP A 242 -11.81 -6.56 -7.63
CA TRP A 242 -11.45 -7.16 -6.35
C TRP A 242 -10.15 -6.56 -5.75
N VAL A 243 -9.13 -6.44 -6.59
CA VAL A 243 -7.82 -5.93 -6.18
C VAL A 243 -7.88 -4.44 -5.81
N HIS A 244 -8.64 -3.65 -6.56
CA HIS A 244 -8.61 -2.19 -6.45
C HIS A 244 -9.72 -1.55 -5.62
N LEU A 245 -10.83 -2.26 -5.37
CA LEU A 245 -11.89 -1.78 -4.49
C LEU A 245 -11.68 -2.26 -3.06
N PRO A 246 -11.99 -1.42 -2.05
CA PRO A 246 -11.94 -1.86 -0.66
C PRO A 246 -12.80 -3.09 -0.41
N GLY A 247 -12.38 -3.98 0.49
CA GLY A 247 -13.11 -5.22 0.78
C GLY A 247 -14.57 -5.01 1.19
N ARG A 248 -14.91 -3.87 1.80
CA ARG A 248 -16.30 -3.50 2.16
C ARG A 248 -17.23 -3.27 0.96
N CYS A 249 -16.69 -3.15 -0.25
CA CYS A 249 -17.49 -3.10 -1.48
C CYS A 249 -18.08 -4.47 -1.85
N PHE A 250 -17.60 -5.55 -1.22
CA PHE A 250 -18.04 -6.91 -1.46
C PHE A 250 -18.69 -7.45 -0.19
N SER A 251 -19.93 -7.91 -0.30
CA SER A 251 -20.54 -8.69 0.78
C SER A 251 -19.84 -10.05 0.90
N HIS A 252 -19.99 -10.71 2.04
CA HIS A 252 -19.48 -12.07 2.22
C HIS A 252 -19.97 -13.03 1.11
N ASP A 253 -21.24 -12.92 0.74
CA ASP A 253 -21.83 -13.71 -0.35
C ASP A 253 -21.22 -13.36 -1.71
N SER A 254 -20.96 -12.08 -1.99
CA SER A 254 -20.28 -11.69 -3.22
C SER A 254 -18.86 -12.27 -3.30
N VAL A 255 -18.13 -12.33 -2.19
CA VAL A 255 -16.77 -12.93 -2.15
C VAL A 255 -16.83 -14.42 -2.50
N ILE A 256 -17.73 -15.16 -1.85
CA ILE A 256 -17.93 -16.59 -2.13
C ILE A 256 -18.33 -16.78 -3.59
N ASN A 257 -19.29 -15.99 -4.07
CA ASN A 257 -19.78 -16.10 -5.44
C ASN A 257 -18.69 -15.80 -6.47
N ILE A 258 -17.82 -14.81 -6.23
CA ILE A 258 -16.67 -14.52 -7.09
C ILE A 258 -15.72 -15.73 -7.13
N SER A 259 -15.31 -16.25 -5.98
CA SER A 259 -14.39 -17.41 -5.91
C SER A 259 -14.98 -18.64 -6.60
N MET A 260 -16.23 -18.99 -6.28
CA MET A 260 -16.93 -20.11 -6.91
C MET A 260 -17.10 -19.91 -8.41
N LEU A 261 -17.43 -18.70 -8.87
CA LEU A 261 -17.58 -18.40 -10.29
C LEU A 261 -16.26 -18.64 -11.05
N LEU A 262 -15.14 -18.14 -10.52
CA LEU A 262 -13.83 -18.33 -11.15
C LEU A 262 -13.47 -19.81 -11.28
N ASN A 263 -13.69 -20.59 -10.22
CA ASN A 263 -13.47 -22.04 -10.22
C ASN A 263 -14.40 -22.75 -11.22
N MET A 264 -15.66 -22.34 -11.30
CA MET A 264 -16.64 -22.95 -12.20
C MET A 264 -16.38 -22.58 -13.67
N LEU A 265 -15.87 -21.38 -13.96
CA LEU A 265 -15.43 -21.00 -15.30
C LEU A 265 -14.21 -21.83 -15.73
N GLU A 266 -13.26 -22.07 -14.83
CA GLU A 266 -12.12 -22.94 -15.11
C GLU A 266 -12.57 -24.39 -15.34
N LYS A 267 -13.45 -24.91 -14.49
CA LYS A 267 -14.08 -26.21 -14.69
C LYS A 267 -14.77 -26.29 -16.05
N PHE A 268 -15.56 -25.29 -16.42
CA PHE A 268 -16.23 -25.26 -17.73
C PHE A 268 -15.23 -25.27 -18.89
N SER A 269 -14.15 -24.49 -18.81
CA SER A 269 -13.04 -24.51 -19.78
C SER A 269 -12.44 -25.91 -19.93
N THR A 270 -12.16 -26.60 -18.81
CA THR A 270 -11.61 -27.98 -18.87
C THR A 270 -12.57 -28.97 -19.51
N LEU A 271 -13.89 -28.82 -19.31
CA LEU A 271 -14.90 -29.67 -19.93
C LEU A 271 -14.97 -29.45 -21.44
N LEU A 272 -14.83 -28.21 -21.92
CA LEU A 272 -14.79 -27.90 -23.35
C LEU A 272 -13.58 -28.53 -24.06
N CYS A 273 -12.49 -28.81 -23.34
CA CYS A 273 -11.27 -29.39 -23.89
C CYS A 273 -11.21 -30.93 -23.86
N LYS A 274 -12.23 -31.61 -23.33
CA LYS A 274 -12.25 -33.09 -23.30
C LYS A 274 -12.35 -33.66 -24.72
N ALA A 275 -11.54 -34.68 -25.02
CA ALA A 275 -11.45 -35.27 -26.36
C ALA A 275 -12.75 -35.94 -26.85
N ASP A 276 -13.59 -36.41 -25.93
CA ASP A 276 -14.85 -37.10 -26.23
C ASP A 276 -16.02 -36.13 -26.53
N LEU A 277 -15.78 -34.82 -26.49
CA LEU A 277 -16.82 -33.81 -26.67
C LEU A 277 -17.13 -33.62 -28.17
N THR A 278 -18.35 -33.97 -28.55
CA THR A 278 -18.88 -33.76 -29.91
C THR A 278 -19.86 -32.57 -29.95
N ASP A 279 -20.07 -31.97 -31.12
CA ASP A 279 -21.02 -30.86 -31.32
C ASP A 279 -22.43 -31.18 -30.78
N GLU A 280 -22.94 -32.39 -31.02
CA GLU A 280 -24.25 -32.86 -30.53
C GLU A 280 -24.32 -32.99 -29.01
N SER A 281 -23.23 -33.45 -28.38
CA SER A 281 -23.16 -33.50 -26.91
C SER A 281 -23.04 -32.11 -26.30
N LEU A 282 -22.33 -31.19 -26.95
CA LEU A 282 -22.18 -29.81 -26.51
C LEU A 282 -23.50 -29.04 -26.61
N LYS A 283 -24.23 -29.16 -27.73
CA LYS A 283 -25.57 -28.57 -27.90
C LYS A 283 -26.51 -29.05 -26.79
N ARG A 284 -26.49 -30.37 -26.50
CA ARG A 284 -27.33 -30.94 -25.42
C ARG A 284 -26.95 -30.44 -24.03
N GLY A 285 -25.66 -30.31 -23.74
CA GLY A 285 -25.17 -29.76 -22.47
C GLY A 285 -25.35 -28.25 -22.31
N LEU A 286 -25.41 -27.48 -23.42
CA LEU A 286 -25.61 -26.04 -23.41
C LEU A 286 -27.08 -25.61 -23.35
N GLY A 287 -28.02 -26.44 -23.84
CA GLY A 287 -29.40 -25.97 -24.05
C GLY A 287 -30.55 -26.98 -24.05
N CYS A 288 -30.37 -28.29 -23.76
CA CYS A 288 -31.45 -29.27 -24.05
C CYS A 288 -31.90 -30.20 -22.92
N LEU A 289 -31.56 -29.98 -21.64
CA LEU A 289 -32.07 -30.86 -20.56
C LEU A 289 -33.43 -30.43 -19.99
N SER A 290 -33.90 -29.22 -20.29
CA SER A 290 -35.24 -28.75 -19.91
C SER A 290 -36.26 -28.96 -21.05
N THR A 291 -36.94 -30.12 -21.01
CA THR A 291 -38.32 -30.38 -21.51
C THR A 291 -38.65 -30.06 -22.99
N VAL A 292 -38.89 -31.09 -23.81
CA VAL A 292 -40.21 -31.44 -24.43
C VAL A 292 -40.06 -32.64 -25.41
N ASN A 293 -40.85 -33.70 -25.16
CA ASN A 293 -41.38 -34.73 -26.07
C ASN A 293 -40.60 -35.11 -27.36
N SER A 294 -39.59 -35.97 -27.23
CA SER A 294 -39.10 -36.79 -28.35
C SER A 294 -38.94 -38.24 -27.90
N VAL A 295 -39.60 -39.15 -28.65
CA VAL A 295 -39.86 -40.56 -28.36
C VAL A 295 -38.60 -41.45 -28.45
N CYS A 296 -37.39 -40.90 -28.34
CA CYS A 296 -36.17 -41.71 -28.29
C CYS A 296 -35.10 -41.05 -27.41
N VAL A 297 -35.21 -41.21 -26.09
CA VAL A 297 -34.23 -40.72 -25.13
C VAL A 297 -32.95 -41.57 -25.25
N LYS A 298 -31.96 -41.08 -26.01
CA LYS A 298 -30.57 -41.56 -25.87
C LYS A 298 -30.11 -41.28 -24.44
N SER A 299 -29.39 -42.22 -23.82
CA SER A 299 -28.87 -42.02 -22.46
C SER A 299 -27.97 -40.78 -22.41
N ILE A 300 -28.30 -39.82 -21.54
CA ILE A 300 -27.50 -38.61 -21.33
C ILE A 300 -26.12 -39.03 -20.80
N SER A 301 -25.05 -38.57 -21.45
CA SER A 301 -23.69 -38.89 -21.01
C SER A 301 -23.36 -38.20 -19.69
N SER A 302 -22.40 -38.74 -18.92
CA SER A 302 -21.91 -38.07 -17.71
C SER A 302 -21.35 -36.68 -18.01
N LEU A 303 -20.70 -36.53 -19.17
CA LEU A 303 -20.14 -35.27 -19.66
C LEU A 303 -21.21 -34.20 -19.92
N GLU A 304 -22.33 -34.58 -20.54
CA GLU A 304 -23.46 -33.67 -20.80
C GLU A 304 -24.03 -33.10 -19.49
N LYS A 305 -24.17 -33.95 -18.45
CA LYS A 305 -24.63 -33.53 -17.12
C LYS A 305 -23.62 -32.63 -16.40
N GLU A 306 -22.33 -32.93 -16.52
CA GLU A 306 -21.27 -32.08 -15.93
C GLU A 306 -21.25 -30.70 -16.57
N LEU A 307 -21.42 -30.61 -17.90
CA LEU A 307 -21.40 -29.37 -18.64
C LEU A 307 -22.62 -28.50 -18.31
N ASP A 308 -23.83 -29.10 -18.31
CA ASP A 308 -25.05 -28.38 -17.94
C ASP A 308 -25.05 -27.95 -16.46
N GLY A 309 -24.55 -28.82 -15.57
CA GLY A 309 -24.38 -28.49 -14.16
C GLY A 309 -23.41 -27.33 -13.95
N ALA A 310 -22.29 -27.31 -14.67
CA ALA A 310 -21.32 -26.22 -14.62
C ALA A 310 -21.90 -24.92 -15.18
N ARG A 311 -22.55 -24.97 -16.34
CA ARG A 311 -23.27 -23.86 -16.98
C ARG A 311 -24.31 -23.25 -16.04
N SER A 312 -25.20 -24.08 -15.50
CA SER A 312 -26.31 -23.66 -14.63
C SER A 312 -25.79 -23.00 -13.34
N THR A 313 -24.71 -23.54 -12.78
CA THR A 313 -24.05 -22.94 -11.61
C THR A 313 -23.42 -21.60 -11.94
N CYS A 314 -22.67 -21.49 -13.06
CA CYS A 314 -22.13 -20.21 -13.52
C CYS A 314 -23.24 -19.18 -13.74
N LEU A 315 -24.32 -19.56 -14.41
CA LEU A 315 -25.46 -18.67 -14.68
C LEU A 315 -26.08 -18.13 -13.39
N LYS A 316 -26.29 -19.00 -12.40
CA LYS A 316 -26.81 -18.61 -11.09
C LYS A 316 -25.87 -17.61 -10.41
N LEU A 317 -24.58 -17.94 -10.32
CA LEU A 317 -23.58 -17.08 -9.69
C LEU A 317 -23.45 -15.72 -10.38
N LEU A 318 -23.49 -15.68 -11.71
CA LEU A 318 -23.46 -14.43 -12.49
C LEU A 318 -24.67 -13.54 -12.19
N LYS A 319 -25.86 -14.13 -12.13
CA LYS A 319 -27.09 -13.39 -11.78
C LYS A 319 -27.05 -12.89 -10.35
N ASP A 320 -26.61 -13.72 -9.40
CA ASP A 320 -26.44 -13.34 -7.99
C ASP A 320 -25.40 -12.21 -7.84
N LEU A 321 -24.31 -12.22 -8.61
CA LEU A 321 -23.32 -11.13 -8.65
C LEU A 321 -23.89 -9.84 -9.25
N LEU A 322 -24.68 -9.93 -10.33
CA LEU A 322 -25.32 -8.77 -10.94
C LEU A 322 -26.21 -8.02 -9.94
N HIS A 323 -26.90 -8.75 -9.06
CA HIS A 323 -27.77 -8.18 -8.03
C HIS A 323 -27.03 -7.71 -6.77
N SER A 324 -25.91 -8.37 -6.41
CA SER A 324 -25.17 -8.06 -5.17
C SER A 324 -24.11 -6.98 -5.34
N LEU A 325 -23.53 -6.82 -6.53
CA LEU A 325 -22.52 -5.79 -6.81
C LEU A 325 -23.17 -4.42 -7.01
N ASN A 326 -23.28 -3.65 -5.93
CA ASN A 326 -23.76 -2.26 -5.98
C ASN A 326 -22.63 -1.31 -6.41
N LEU A 327 -22.19 -1.43 -7.66
CA LEU A 327 -21.09 -0.66 -8.25
C LEU A 327 -21.61 0.28 -9.36
N PRO A 328 -20.96 1.43 -9.58
CA PRO A 328 -21.37 2.37 -10.63
C PRO A 328 -21.06 1.82 -12.03
N THR A 329 -21.73 2.38 -13.04
CA THR A 329 -21.42 2.21 -14.46
C THR A 329 -21.44 3.58 -15.15
N GLY A 330 -20.61 3.75 -16.19
CA GLY A 330 -20.51 4.98 -16.97
C GLY A 330 -19.86 6.17 -16.26
N VAL A 331 -19.04 5.95 -15.23
CA VAL A 331 -18.36 7.03 -14.49
C VAL A 331 -17.02 7.40 -15.12
N ASP A 332 -16.65 8.68 -15.00
CA ASP A 332 -15.38 9.19 -15.52
C ASP A 332 -14.20 8.96 -14.56
N LYS A 333 -12.96 9.17 -15.06
CA LYS A 333 -11.73 9.01 -14.28
C LYS A 333 -11.65 9.92 -13.05
N ASN A 334 -12.26 11.11 -13.08
CA ASN A 334 -12.22 12.04 -11.95
C ASN A 334 -13.14 11.56 -10.82
N TRP A 335 -14.30 11.01 -11.16
CA TRP A 335 -15.18 10.32 -10.22
C TRP A 335 -14.45 9.15 -9.56
N VAL A 336 -13.80 8.29 -10.36
CA VAL A 336 -13.03 7.14 -9.85
C VAL A 336 -11.90 7.60 -8.93
N LYS A 337 -11.16 8.64 -9.31
CA LYS A 337 -10.10 9.23 -8.48
C LYS A 337 -10.63 9.65 -7.11
N ASN A 338 -11.73 10.38 -7.09
CA ASN A 338 -12.36 10.84 -5.86
C ASN A 338 -12.90 9.68 -5.03
N TYR A 339 -13.48 8.67 -5.69
CA TYR A 339 -13.95 7.45 -5.03
C TYR A 339 -12.81 6.69 -4.34
N CYS A 340 -11.69 6.47 -5.03
CA CYS A 340 -10.51 5.81 -4.47
C CYS A 340 -9.97 6.54 -3.23
N ILE A 341 -9.78 7.86 -3.33
CA ILE A 341 -9.29 8.66 -2.19
C ILE A 341 -10.28 8.61 -1.03
N ARG A 342 -11.58 8.81 -1.29
CA ARG A 342 -12.63 8.76 -0.26
C ARG A 342 -12.73 7.41 0.43
N ASN A 343 -12.39 6.33 -0.25
CA ASN A 343 -12.61 5.00 0.27
C ASN A 343 -11.35 4.29 0.80
N ALA A 344 -10.15 4.81 0.55
CA ALA A 344 -8.94 4.26 1.16
C ALA A 344 -8.93 4.46 2.69
N THR A 345 -8.45 3.44 3.40
CA THR A 345 -8.21 3.48 4.86
C THR A 345 -6.81 3.99 5.15
N LEU A 346 -5.81 3.52 4.42
CA LEU A 346 -4.42 3.97 4.52
C LEU A 346 -4.05 4.79 3.29
N LEU A 347 -3.70 6.06 3.51
CA LEU A 347 -3.28 6.98 2.47
C LEU A 347 -1.79 7.30 2.62
N PHE A 348 -1.05 7.30 1.52
CA PHE A 348 0.38 7.63 1.47
C PHE A 348 0.61 8.75 0.46
N CYS A 349 1.24 9.84 0.89
CA CYS A 349 1.66 10.91 -0.02
C CYS A 349 2.83 11.71 0.56
N THR A 350 3.36 12.68 -0.19
CA THR A 350 4.27 13.67 0.41
C THR A 350 3.49 14.71 1.20
N THR A 351 4.13 15.35 2.19
CA THR A 351 3.50 16.42 2.98
C THR A 351 2.93 17.54 2.10
N SER A 352 3.61 17.88 1.01
CA SER A 352 3.10 18.86 0.04
C SER A 352 1.91 18.35 -0.79
N SER A 353 1.83 17.04 -1.05
CA SER A 353 0.76 16.44 -1.85
C SER A 353 -0.52 16.22 -1.06
N SER A 354 -0.46 16.17 0.27
CA SER A 354 -1.65 16.12 1.14
C SER A 354 -2.59 17.30 0.92
N TYR A 355 -2.08 18.41 0.34
CA TYR A 355 -2.88 19.54 -0.14
C TYR A 355 -4.09 19.10 -0.99
N HIS A 356 -3.95 18.06 -1.81
CA HIS A 356 -5.03 17.56 -2.67
C HIS A 356 -6.25 17.04 -1.90
N LEU A 357 -6.11 16.77 -0.61
CA LEU A 357 -7.20 16.33 0.25
C LEU A 357 -8.05 17.50 0.79
N HIS A 358 -7.56 18.74 0.77
CA HIS A 358 -8.29 19.92 1.24
C HIS A 358 -9.51 20.25 0.37
N ASP A 359 -9.37 20.10 -0.93
CA ASP A 359 -10.43 20.39 -1.90
C ASP A 359 -11.46 19.25 -2.01
N MET A 360 -11.35 18.21 -1.17
CA MET A 360 -12.18 17.01 -1.25
C MET A 360 -13.06 16.85 -0.01
N ASN A 361 -14.34 16.57 -0.22
CA ASN A 361 -15.22 16.06 0.84
C ASN A 361 -14.85 14.60 1.15
N ILE A 362 -13.87 14.40 2.03
CA ILE A 362 -13.43 13.10 2.52
C ILE A 362 -13.91 12.87 3.95
N ALA A 363 -14.05 11.59 4.33
CA ALA A 363 -14.24 11.24 5.74
C ALA A 363 -13.06 11.74 6.59
N PRO A 364 -13.30 12.04 7.89
CA PRO A 364 -12.26 12.44 8.83
C PRO A 364 -11.04 11.53 8.81
N LEU A 365 -9.85 12.13 8.91
CA LEU A 365 -8.63 11.37 9.17
C LEU A 365 -8.49 11.19 10.68
N ASP A 366 -8.37 9.94 11.14
CA ASP A 366 -8.18 9.66 12.56
C ASP A 366 -6.75 9.97 12.99
N VAL A 367 -5.78 9.58 12.14
CA VAL A 367 -4.35 9.63 12.45
C VAL A 367 -3.56 10.22 11.28
N LEU A 368 -2.69 11.18 11.58
CA LEU A 368 -1.63 11.65 10.69
C LEU A 368 -0.30 11.09 11.18
N ILE A 369 0.39 10.36 10.32
CA ILE A 369 1.77 9.92 10.59
C ILE A 369 2.71 10.65 9.63
N VAL A 370 3.82 11.16 10.14
CA VAL A 370 4.84 11.82 9.33
C VAL A 370 6.17 11.09 9.52
N ASP A 371 6.61 10.35 8.50
CA ASP A 371 7.95 9.76 8.50
C ASP A 371 8.98 10.80 8.07
N GLU A 372 10.21 10.66 8.58
CA GLU A 372 11.29 11.64 8.43
C GLU A 372 10.84 13.07 8.81
N ALA A 373 10.05 13.20 9.88
CA ALA A 373 9.45 14.46 10.32
C ALA A 373 10.48 15.57 10.61
N ALA A 374 11.71 15.19 11.01
CA ALA A 374 12.82 16.13 11.22
C ALA A 374 13.26 16.85 9.93
N GLN A 375 13.00 16.27 8.76
CA GLN A 375 13.30 16.82 7.44
C GLN A 375 12.16 17.66 6.85
N VAL A 376 11.00 17.71 7.51
CA VAL A 376 9.84 18.48 7.07
C VAL A 376 9.85 19.85 7.75
N ARG A 377 9.87 20.94 6.98
CA ARG A 377 9.74 22.30 7.52
C ARG A 377 8.42 22.43 8.25
N GLU A 378 8.42 23.11 9.38
CA GLU A 378 7.20 23.31 10.17
C GLU A 378 6.06 23.92 9.34
N CYS A 379 6.36 24.95 8.55
CA CYS A 379 5.37 25.61 7.69
C CYS A 379 4.81 24.69 6.60
N GLU A 380 5.56 23.68 6.16
CA GLU A 380 5.10 22.69 5.19
C GLU A 380 4.18 21.65 5.84
N LEU A 381 4.51 21.24 7.07
CA LEU A 381 3.69 20.29 7.83
C LEU A 381 2.28 20.82 8.13
N VAL A 382 2.11 22.14 8.21
CA VAL A 382 0.79 22.78 8.36
C VAL A 382 -0.21 22.33 7.29
N ILE A 383 0.25 22.00 6.07
CA ILE A 383 -0.62 21.49 5.01
C ILE A 383 -1.37 20.24 5.48
N SER A 384 -0.67 19.28 6.08
CA SER A 384 -1.28 18.05 6.57
C SER A 384 -2.02 18.25 7.91
N LEU A 385 -1.51 19.12 8.79
CA LEU A 385 -2.14 19.38 10.09
C LEU A 385 -3.50 20.09 9.99
N ARG A 386 -3.75 20.80 8.88
CA ARG A 386 -5.01 21.52 8.63
C ARG A 386 -6.13 20.65 8.05
N LEU A 387 -5.88 19.36 7.83
CA LEU A 387 -6.88 18.45 7.27
C LEU A 387 -8.03 18.18 8.25
N HIS A 388 -9.20 17.88 7.69
CA HIS A 388 -10.45 17.80 8.43
C HIS A 388 -10.46 16.76 9.54
N LEU A 389 -10.88 17.23 10.74
CA LEU A 389 -11.21 16.41 11.90
C LEU A 389 -10.06 15.47 12.34
N LEU A 390 -8.82 15.89 12.08
CA LEU A 390 -7.61 15.20 12.54
C LEU A 390 -7.53 15.20 14.06
N LYS A 391 -7.41 14.01 14.66
CA LYS A 391 -7.37 13.83 16.13
C LYS A 391 -5.97 13.55 16.66
N HIS A 392 -5.24 12.65 16.00
CA HIS A 392 -3.95 12.17 16.49
C HIS A 392 -2.85 12.41 15.48
N VAL A 393 -1.67 12.81 15.96
CA VAL A 393 -0.49 13.01 15.13
C VAL A 393 0.69 12.22 15.68
N VAL A 394 1.36 11.48 14.81
CA VAL A 394 2.58 10.74 15.13
C VAL A 394 3.69 11.30 14.25
N LEU A 395 4.70 11.91 14.87
CA LEU A 395 5.89 12.38 14.17
C LEU A 395 7.02 11.38 14.39
N VAL A 396 7.51 10.79 13.31
CA VAL A 396 8.59 9.80 13.33
C VAL A 396 9.82 10.44 12.70
N GLY A 397 10.93 10.48 13.42
CA GLY A 397 12.10 11.19 12.92
C GLY A 397 13.32 11.14 13.82
N ASP A 398 14.31 11.93 13.44
CA ASP A 398 15.58 12.08 14.13
C ASP A 398 16.16 13.46 13.84
N ASP A 399 16.10 14.36 14.82
CA ASP A 399 16.64 15.72 14.74
C ASP A 399 18.18 15.78 14.78
N CYS A 400 18.84 14.67 15.12
CA CYS A 400 20.31 14.55 15.02
C CYS A 400 20.79 14.19 13.60
N GLN A 401 19.87 13.91 12.67
CA GLN A 401 20.17 13.66 11.25
C GLN A 401 19.98 14.93 10.40
N LEU A 402 19.82 14.77 9.09
CA LEU A 402 19.60 15.86 8.16
C LEU A 402 18.34 16.65 8.53
N SER A 403 18.48 17.97 8.60
CA SER A 403 17.34 18.89 8.71
C SER A 403 16.72 19.17 7.34
N ALA A 404 15.61 19.91 7.32
CA ALA A 404 14.97 20.32 6.07
C ALA A 404 15.90 21.17 5.19
N MET A 405 15.85 20.92 3.87
CA MET A 405 16.68 21.65 2.90
C MET A 405 16.18 23.09 2.73
N VAL A 406 17.07 24.05 2.99
CA VAL A 406 16.82 25.48 2.75
C VAL A 406 17.97 26.05 1.91
N LYS A 407 17.65 26.50 0.69
CA LYS A 407 18.64 27.05 -0.26
C LYS A 407 19.13 28.45 0.13
N SER A 408 18.23 29.29 0.63
CA SER A 408 18.55 30.66 1.01
C SER A 408 19.26 30.70 2.36
N LYS A 409 20.46 31.27 2.39
CA LYS A 409 21.23 31.46 3.63
C LYS A 409 20.48 32.33 4.64
N VAL A 410 19.87 33.43 4.18
CA VAL A 410 19.05 34.33 5.02
C VAL A 410 17.89 33.57 5.65
N CYS A 411 17.18 32.72 4.90
CA CYS A 411 16.09 31.92 5.45
C CYS A 411 16.60 30.87 6.45
N LYS A 412 17.76 30.28 6.20
CA LYS A 412 18.38 29.32 7.11
C LYS A 412 18.74 29.98 8.45
N GLU A 413 19.34 31.17 8.40
CA GLU A 413 19.68 31.97 9.59
C GLU A 413 18.44 32.42 10.36
N ALA A 414 17.35 32.71 9.66
CA ALA A 414 16.05 33.03 10.27
C ALA A 414 15.28 31.81 10.82
N GLY A 415 15.87 30.60 10.79
CA GLY A 415 15.22 29.40 11.32
C GLY A 415 14.12 28.81 10.45
N PHE A 416 14.01 29.18 9.17
CA PHE A 416 12.98 28.67 8.25
C PHE A 416 13.06 27.14 8.04
N GLY A 417 14.24 26.56 8.26
CA GLY A 417 14.47 25.12 8.16
C GLY A 417 14.04 24.31 9.38
N THR A 418 13.61 24.97 10.46
CA THR A 418 13.19 24.29 11.69
C THR A 418 11.97 23.44 11.42
N SER A 419 12.06 22.16 11.78
CA SER A 419 10.95 21.23 11.74
C SER A 419 10.14 21.31 13.03
N LEU A 420 8.85 20.99 12.95
CA LEU A 420 8.01 20.88 14.15
C LEU A 420 8.60 19.82 15.10
N PHE A 421 9.11 18.72 14.54
CA PHE A 421 9.79 17.68 15.30
C PHE A 421 10.96 18.25 16.11
N GLY A 422 11.91 18.94 15.46
CA GLY A 422 13.05 19.54 16.15
C GLY A 422 12.64 20.57 17.20
N ARG A 423 11.59 21.37 16.93
CA ARG A 423 11.06 22.33 17.90
C ARG A 423 10.47 21.64 19.14
N LEU A 424 9.73 20.55 18.97
CA LEU A 424 9.14 19.81 20.09
C LEU A 424 10.22 19.10 20.93
N ILE A 425 11.28 18.59 20.29
CA ILE A 425 12.44 18.06 21.00
C ILE A 425 13.11 19.16 21.84
N ALA A 426 13.30 20.36 21.28
CA ALA A 426 13.87 21.50 22.01
C ALA A 426 12.98 21.95 23.20
N LEU A 427 11.66 21.79 23.08
CA LEU A 427 10.68 22.02 24.14
C LEU A 427 10.60 20.87 25.16
N LYS A 428 11.43 19.82 25.01
CA LYS A 428 11.48 18.65 25.90
C LYS A 428 10.16 17.87 25.98
N VAL A 429 9.39 17.87 24.91
CA VAL A 429 8.22 16.99 24.77
C VAL A 429 8.66 15.53 24.86
N GLU A 430 7.88 14.71 25.55
CA GLU A 430 8.17 13.29 25.69
C GLU A 430 8.24 12.58 24.33
N LYS A 431 9.18 11.63 24.21
CA LYS A 431 9.45 10.90 22.98
C LYS A 431 9.74 9.44 23.25
N HIS A 432 9.21 8.57 22.41
CA HIS A 432 9.56 7.16 22.39
C HIS A 432 10.87 6.96 21.65
N LEU A 433 11.96 6.67 22.38
CA LEU A 433 13.26 6.36 21.79
C LEU A 433 13.31 4.90 21.31
N LEU A 434 13.56 4.70 20.02
CA LEU A 434 13.97 3.42 19.46
C LEU A 434 15.49 3.25 19.64
N ASN A 435 15.90 2.44 20.61
CA ASN A 435 17.29 2.43 21.09
C ASN A 435 18.17 1.29 20.55
N ILE A 436 17.65 0.38 19.72
CA ILE A 436 18.41 -0.77 19.19
C ILE A 436 18.55 -0.66 17.67
N PRO A 437 19.72 -0.29 17.12
CA PRO A 437 20.04 -0.30 15.71
C PRO A 437 20.54 -1.66 15.23
N TYR A 438 20.22 -1.99 13.97
CA TYR A 438 20.53 -3.28 13.35
C TYR A 438 21.44 -3.15 12.10
N ARG A 439 22.08 -1.98 11.90
CA ARG A 439 22.83 -1.66 10.66
C ARG A 439 24.33 -1.47 10.87
N MET A 440 24.78 -1.02 12.04
CA MET A 440 26.16 -0.58 12.23
C MET A 440 26.90 -1.51 13.19
N ASN A 441 28.15 -1.83 12.85
CA ASN A 441 29.07 -2.50 13.78
C ASN A 441 29.27 -1.62 15.04
N PRO A 442 29.36 -2.22 16.25
CA PRO A 442 29.55 -1.48 17.51
C PRO A 442 30.70 -0.46 17.49
N CYS A 443 31.82 -0.78 16.82
CA CYS A 443 32.96 0.15 16.72
C CYS A 443 32.61 1.43 15.95
N ILE A 444 31.69 1.35 14.97
CA ILE A 444 31.23 2.50 14.19
C ILE A 444 30.16 3.28 14.96
N SER A 445 29.26 2.58 15.67
CA SER A 445 28.16 3.22 16.42
C SER A 445 28.64 3.95 17.68
N LEU A 446 29.83 3.60 18.21
CA LEU A 446 30.40 4.15 19.44
C LEU A 446 30.46 5.69 19.44
N PHE A 447 31.04 6.29 18.40
CA PHE A 447 31.19 7.75 18.33
C PHE A 447 29.83 8.47 18.18
N PRO A 448 28.96 8.11 17.20
CA PRO A 448 27.65 8.75 17.10
C PRO A 448 26.80 8.61 18.36
N ASN A 449 26.83 7.44 19.02
CA ASN A 449 26.08 7.20 20.25
C ASN A 449 26.52 8.13 21.39
N ALA A 450 27.83 8.28 21.58
CA ALA A 450 28.38 9.19 22.59
C ALA A 450 28.11 10.66 22.25
N GLN A 451 28.24 11.05 20.98
CA GLN A 451 28.18 12.45 20.56
C GLN A 451 26.75 12.99 20.43
N PHE A 452 25.80 12.18 19.97
CA PHE A 452 24.46 12.65 19.59
C PHE A 452 23.32 12.03 20.41
N TYR A 453 23.55 10.88 21.05
CA TYR A 453 22.48 10.10 21.67
C TYR A 453 22.71 9.78 23.14
N GLU A 454 23.60 10.53 23.82
CA GLU A 454 23.85 10.43 25.27
C GLU A 454 24.16 9.00 25.75
N ARG A 455 24.76 8.16 24.89
CA ARG A 455 25.04 6.74 25.18
C ARG A 455 23.78 5.89 25.46
N LYS A 456 22.59 6.33 25.03
CA LYS A 456 21.31 5.61 25.21
C LYS A 456 21.05 4.54 24.16
N ILE A 457 21.88 4.46 23.12
CA ILE A 457 21.74 3.47 22.04
C ILE A 457 22.49 2.19 22.42
N LEU A 458 21.85 1.05 22.21
CA LEU A 458 22.39 -0.29 22.42
C LEU A 458 22.82 -0.90 21.08
N ASP A 459 23.35 -2.12 21.07
CA ASP A 459 23.67 -2.84 19.83
C ASP A 459 22.67 -3.97 19.58
N GLY A 460 22.17 -4.08 18.34
CA GLY A 460 21.28 -5.17 17.95
C GLY A 460 22.00 -6.52 17.87
N SER A 461 21.29 -7.61 18.21
CA SER A 461 21.87 -8.96 18.18
C SER A 461 22.47 -9.35 16.82
N SER A 462 21.90 -8.84 15.72
CA SER A 462 22.44 -9.09 14.38
C SER A 462 23.83 -8.51 14.17
N VAL A 463 24.12 -7.32 14.73
CA VAL A 463 25.40 -6.63 14.55
C VAL A 463 26.50 -7.14 15.48
N LEU A 464 26.11 -7.87 16.52
CA LEU A 464 27.01 -8.56 17.45
C LEU A 464 27.39 -9.97 16.97
N SER A 465 26.72 -10.49 15.95
CA SER A 465 27.03 -11.80 15.39
C SER A 465 28.47 -11.82 14.84
N PRO A 466 29.28 -12.86 15.11
CA PRO A 466 30.60 -13.01 14.49
C PRO A 466 30.55 -13.00 12.96
N SER A 467 29.44 -13.46 12.37
CA SER A 467 29.20 -13.47 10.92
C SER A 467 28.73 -12.13 10.34
N TYR A 468 28.52 -11.10 11.17
CA TYR A 468 28.00 -9.81 10.71
C TYR A 468 28.99 -9.07 9.80
N ASN A 469 30.27 -9.06 10.20
CA ASN A 469 31.33 -8.53 9.37
C ASN A 469 31.81 -9.65 8.46
N LYS A 470 31.88 -9.37 7.16
CA LYS A 470 32.64 -10.24 6.27
C LYS A 470 34.11 -10.16 6.64
N ASP A 471 34.83 -11.27 6.46
CA ASP A 471 36.26 -11.30 6.73
C ASP A 471 37.01 -10.56 5.62
N TYR A 472 37.66 -9.45 5.99
CA TYR A 472 38.45 -8.61 5.09
C TYR A 472 39.93 -8.62 5.51
N THR A 473 40.49 -9.80 5.79
CA THR A 473 41.89 -10.00 6.21
C THR A 473 42.93 -9.32 5.32
N CYS A 474 42.59 -9.08 4.06
CA CYS A 474 43.42 -8.40 3.07
C CYS A 474 43.59 -6.88 3.30
N LEU A 475 42.74 -6.26 4.14
CA LEU A 475 42.86 -4.86 4.49
C LEU A 475 43.61 -4.74 5.82
N PRO A 476 44.61 -3.84 5.93
CA PRO A 476 45.39 -3.67 7.16
C PRO A 476 44.64 -2.88 8.24
N PHE A 477 43.33 -2.70 8.09
CA PHE A 477 42.51 -1.78 8.86
C PHE A 477 41.25 -2.49 9.40
N GLY A 478 40.78 -2.09 10.59
CA GLY A 478 39.55 -2.62 11.17
C GLY A 478 38.28 -2.09 10.47
N SER A 479 37.11 -2.35 11.05
CA SER A 479 35.80 -1.96 10.48
C SER A 479 35.60 -0.44 10.32
N TYR A 480 36.47 0.38 10.91
CA TYR A 480 36.43 1.84 10.84
C TYR A 480 37.84 2.42 10.93
N THR A 481 38.26 3.18 9.91
CA THR A 481 39.55 3.87 9.86
C THR A 481 39.41 5.18 9.10
N PHE A 482 40.10 6.22 9.57
CA PHE A 482 40.23 7.49 8.86
C PHE A 482 41.57 7.49 8.09
N ILE A 483 41.52 7.65 6.76
CA ILE A 483 42.72 7.73 5.92
C ILE A 483 42.96 9.20 5.59
N ASN A 484 44.05 9.74 6.13
CA ASN A 484 44.45 11.12 5.84
C ASN A 484 45.14 11.19 4.47
N VAL A 485 44.58 11.96 3.53
CA VAL A 485 45.11 12.13 2.17
C VAL A 485 45.75 13.51 2.05
N THR A 486 47.04 13.60 2.34
CA THR A 486 47.76 14.88 2.46
C THR A 486 48.05 15.56 1.12
N ASP A 487 48.20 14.79 0.05
CA ASP A 487 48.59 15.31 -1.28
C ASP A 487 47.39 15.61 -2.19
N GLY A 488 46.17 15.47 -1.67
CA GLY A 488 44.93 15.73 -2.41
C GLY A 488 44.69 17.21 -2.66
N ARG A 489 44.13 17.55 -3.82
CA ARG A 489 43.65 18.90 -4.14
C ARG A 489 42.24 18.84 -4.70
N GLU A 490 41.39 19.76 -4.26
CA GLU A 490 40.04 19.91 -4.78
C GLU A 490 40.04 20.75 -6.05
N ASP A 491 39.41 20.22 -7.10
CA ASP A 491 39.18 20.93 -8.36
C ASP A 491 37.67 21.01 -8.66
N LYS A 492 37.26 22.01 -9.44
CA LYS A 492 35.88 22.14 -9.93
C LYS A 492 35.66 21.29 -11.18
N GLU A 493 34.49 20.66 -11.26
CA GLU A 493 34.08 19.93 -12.45
C GLU A 493 33.22 20.81 -13.38
N GLY A 494 33.78 21.16 -14.54
CA GLY A 494 33.09 21.96 -15.55
C GLY A 494 32.66 23.34 -15.06
N THR A 495 31.48 23.80 -15.50
CA THR A 495 30.86 25.07 -15.09
C THR A 495 30.02 24.97 -13.81
N GLY A 496 29.99 23.80 -13.17
CA GLY A 496 29.20 23.54 -11.97
C GLY A 496 29.87 24.02 -10.68
N ASN A 497 29.11 23.98 -9.58
CA ASN A 497 29.60 24.25 -8.23
C ASN A 497 30.08 22.98 -7.48
N SER A 498 30.06 21.81 -8.14
CA SER A 498 30.55 20.56 -7.57
C SER A 498 32.09 20.54 -7.53
N ARG A 499 32.66 19.85 -6.54
CA ARG A 499 34.10 19.68 -6.37
C ARG A 499 34.47 18.21 -6.42
N ARG A 500 35.70 17.91 -6.84
CA ARG A 500 36.29 16.56 -6.85
C ARG A 500 37.75 16.60 -6.41
N ASN A 501 38.24 15.49 -5.85
CA ASN A 501 39.65 15.31 -5.51
C ASN A 501 40.16 14.01 -6.15
N MET A 502 41.02 14.12 -7.17
CA MET A 502 41.46 12.95 -7.95
C MET A 502 42.37 12.00 -7.17
N VAL A 503 43.07 12.49 -6.14
CA VAL A 503 43.91 11.64 -5.28
C VAL A 503 43.02 10.77 -4.39
N GLU A 504 41.97 11.35 -3.80
CA GLU A 504 40.95 10.58 -3.07
C GLU A 504 40.28 9.55 -3.98
N VAL A 505 39.95 9.91 -5.22
CA VAL A 505 39.37 8.97 -6.20
C VAL A 505 40.31 7.79 -6.46
N ALA A 506 41.61 8.03 -6.67
CA ALA A 506 42.58 6.95 -6.89
C ALA A 506 42.67 6.01 -5.68
N ILE A 507 42.67 6.56 -4.46
CA ILE A 507 42.67 5.76 -3.22
C ILE A 507 41.38 4.95 -3.08
N VAL A 508 40.21 5.57 -3.32
CA VAL A 508 38.91 4.89 -3.26
C VAL A 508 38.85 3.76 -4.28
N LEU A 509 39.33 3.97 -5.51
CA LEU A 509 39.39 2.92 -6.53
C LEU A 509 40.32 1.77 -6.11
N HIS A 510 41.48 2.08 -5.53
CA HIS A 510 42.39 1.05 -5.01
C HIS A 510 41.73 0.23 -3.89
N LEU A 511 41.07 0.89 -2.93
CA LEU A 511 40.36 0.21 -1.84
C LEU A 511 39.23 -0.68 -2.37
N ILE A 512 38.43 -0.19 -3.32
CA ILE A 512 37.36 -0.97 -3.95
C ILE A 512 37.95 -2.21 -4.64
N HIS A 513 39.02 -2.05 -5.43
CA HIS A 513 39.68 -3.17 -6.11
C HIS A 513 40.23 -4.21 -5.13
N THR A 514 40.87 -3.75 -4.05
CA THR A 514 41.35 -4.63 -2.99
C THR A 514 40.19 -5.37 -2.35
N ILE A 515 39.13 -4.68 -1.93
CA ILE A 515 37.90 -5.29 -1.38
C ILE A 515 37.34 -6.37 -2.29
N PHE A 516 37.25 -6.13 -3.60
CA PHE A 516 36.76 -7.13 -4.56
C PHE A 516 37.66 -8.36 -4.65
N LYS A 517 38.99 -8.18 -4.64
CA LYS A 517 39.95 -9.31 -4.65
C LYS A 517 39.84 -10.21 -3.42
N CYS A 518 39.42 -9.67 -2.27
CA CYS A 518 39.27 -10.46 -1.06
C CYS A 518 37.98 -11.27 -1.01
N HIS A 519 37.03 -10.95 -1.89
CA HIS A 519 35.78 -11.70 -2.10
C HIS A 519 35.89 -12.75 -3.22
N SER A 520 37.01 -12.76 -3.96
CA SER A 520 37.32 -13.72 -5.03
C SER A 520 38.20 -14.83 -4.48
#